data_AF-A0A661SXF2-F1
#
_entry.id   AF-A0A661SXF2-F1
#
_cell.length_a   1.000
_cell.length_b   1.000
_cell.length_c   1.000
_cell.angle_alpha   90.00
_cell.angle_beta   90.00
_cell.angle_gamma   90.00
#
_symmetry.space_group_name_H-M   'P 1'
#
loop_
_entity.id
_entity.type
_entity.pdbx_description
1 polymer ?
#
loop_
_entity_poly.entity_id
_entity_poly.type
_entity_poly.pdbx_seq_one_letter_code
_entity_poly.pdbx_strand_id
1 'polypeptide(L)'
;MKIQNLRIKNFKSIYDIRLSDIPAFAVFAGANGSGKSNFFQAVEFYKDIVTTGARHALSRHGGYEDIRPHQLPRDQAGTFLFEISVKLKEQIYRHKLELQQMDTRPALREKFLVNEKDIASRENDIFINGKKIDIRYSQDKSVLDMVTDTAAPFTEWLGYVQCYLIDPARAREPDDFFSQEFPDRHVANLTSVLDNFRKDKEKQCVILDEISAIVPGIEEISVVRENLSNRMTLTFTEMGIQQPFPSRLISDGTIYALSVLAILFSTRGGMAMIEEPERGLNPMAIQEMVRIFREKSDDFQIFINTHSETFVRLAQPGDLFMVDKPEGRTLIRNVWHHYPNYNYSQMDLNRMWLSNMFGGGLPW
;
A
#
# COMPACT_ATOMS: atom_id res chain seq x y z
N MET A 1 7.89 -11.64 7.62
CA MET A 1 8.55 -10.40 7.18
C MET A 1 7.69 -9.23 7.63
N LYS A 2 8.22 -8.21 8.31
CA LYS A 2 7.36 -7.21 8.97
C LYS A 2 8.05 -5.86 9.11
N ILE A 3 7.40 -4.77 8.71
CA ILE A 3 7.78 -3.42 9.16
C ILE A 3 7.53 -3.36 10.66
N GLN A 4 8.57 -3.11 11.44
CA GLN A 4 8.48 -2.99 12.89
C GLN A 4 8.18 -1.55 13.30
N ASN A 5 8.86 -0.59 12.67
CA ASN A 5 8.75 0.82 13.01
C ASN A 5 8.75 1.65 11.74
N LEU A 6 7.98 2.73 11.76
CA LEU A 6 7.86 3.69 10.68
C LEU A 6 7.72 5.09 11.27
N ARG A 7 8.47 6.05 10.74
CA ARG A 7 8.28 7.47 11.03
C ARG A 7 8.28 8.28 9.75
N ILE A 8 7.33 9.20 9.65
CA ILE A 8 7.18 10.09 8.51
C ILE A 8 7.06 11.52 9.03
N LYS A 9 7.83 12.44 8.46
CA LYS A 9 7.71 13.87 8.75
C LYS A 9 7.66 14.70 7.48
N ASN A 10 6.92 15.81 7.59
CA ASN A 10 6.87 16.88 6.60
C ASN A 10 6.43 16.40 5.21
N PHE A 11 5.25 15.79 5.11
CA PHE A 11 4.64 15.35 3.85
C PHE A 11 3.15 15.67 3.82
N LYS A 12 2.72 16.61 2.98
CA LYS A 12 1.33 17.07 2.87
C LYS A 12 0.76 17.41 4.25
N SER A 13 -0.27 16.69 4.73
CA SER A 13 -0.83 16.92 6.07
C SER A 13 -0.05 16.25 7.21
N ILE A 14 1.00 15.47 6.92
CA ILE A 14 1.81 14.74 7.90
C ILE A 14 2.94 15.62 8.42
N TYR A 15 2.99 15.80 9.73
CA TYR A 15 4.01 16.59 10.43
C TYR A 15 5.05 15.70 11.14
N ASP A 16 4.58 14.79 12.00
CA ASP A 16 5.41 13.76 12.63
C ASP A 16 4.49 12.61 13.04
N ILE A 17 4.47 11.55 12.24
CA ILE A 17 3.79 10.30 12.55
C ILE A 17 4.84 9.28 12.92
N ARG A 18 4.61 8.54 14.01
CA ARG A 18 5.44 7.42 14.46
C ARG A 18 4.56 6.23 14.74
N LEU A 19 4.83 5.14 14.05
CA LEU A 19 4.17 3.86 14.22
C LEU A 19 5.20 2.81 14.61
N SER A 20 4.82 1.94 15.53
CA SER A 20 5.61 0.86 16.10
C SER A 20 4.73 -0.38 16.22
N ASP A 21 5.35 -1.56 16.21
CA ASP A 21 4.69 -2.87 16.33
C ASP A 21 3.63 -3.17 15.24
N ILE A 22 3.74 -2.49 14.09
CA ILE A 22 2.74 -2.48 13.01
C ILE A 22 2.40 -3.90 12.51
N PRO A 23 1.16 -4.41 12.66
CA PRO A 23 0.78 -5.78 12.32
C PRO A 23 0.95 -6.14 10.84
N ALA A 24 0.86 -7.44 10.52
CA ALA A 24 0.95 -7.91 9.14
C ALA A 24 -0.26 -7.45 8.30
N PHE A 25 -1.44 -7.38 8.91
CA PHE A 25 -2.64 -6.75 8.35
C PHE A 25 -2.97 -5.50 9.17
N ALA A 26 -2.96 -4.32 8.54
CA ALA A 26 -3.27 -3.05 9.19
C ALA A 26 -4.40 -2.31 8.45
N VAL A 27 -5.37 -1.83 9.23
CA VAL A 27 -6.56 -1.13 8.76
C VAL A 27 -6.49 0.33 9.21
N PHE A 28 -6.34 1.26 8.27
CA PHE A 28 -6.34 2.69 8.52
C PHE A 28 -7.74 3.26 8.29
N ALA A 29 -8.46 3.57 9.37
CA ALA A 29 -9.84 4.07 9.31
C ALA A 29 -9.93 5.52 9.82
N GLY A 30 -10.84 6.31 9.25
CA GLY A 30 -11.07 7.69 9.68
C GLY A 30 -11.87 8.49 8.66
N ALA A 31 -12.30 9.71 9.02
CA ALA A 31 -13.15 10.55 8.18
C ALA A 31 -12.52 10.96 6.83
N ASN A 32 -13.36 11.44 5.91
CA ASN A 32 -12.94 12.01 4.64
C ASN A 32 -11.96 13.18 4.87
N GLY A 33 -10.83 13.16 4.15
CA GLY A 33 -9.79 14.18 4.29
C GLY A 33 -8.88 14.07 5.52
N SER A 34 -8.98 12.99 6.32
CA SER A 34 -8.13 12.81 7.52
C SER A 34 -6.63 12.59 7.24
N GLY A 35 -6.29 12.24 5.99
CA GLY A 35 -4.90 12.05 5.54
C GLY A 35 -4.46 10.59 5.38
N LYS A 36 -5.40 9.64 5.32
CA LYS A 36 -5.13 8.23 5.01
C LYS A 36 -4.36 8.05 3.69
N SER A 37 -4.85 8.63 2.59
CA SER A 37 -4.15 8.57 1.30
C SER A 37 -2.80 9.31 1.32
N ASN A 38 -2.68 10.40 2.09
CA ASN A 38 -1.39 11.08 2.26
C ASN A 38 -0.35 10.19 2.94
N PHE A 39 -0.75 9.32 3.86
CA PHE A 39 0.12 8.34 4.49
C PHE A 39 0.62 7.29 3.48
N PHE A 40 -0.25 6.73 2.65
CA PHE A 40 0.15 5.78 1.60
C PHE A 40 1.06 6.44 0.56
N GLN A 41 0.73 7.66 0.15
CA GLN A 41 1.54 8.45 -0.78
C GLN A 41 2.93 8.77 -0.22
N ALA A 42 3.07 9.00 1.08
CA ALA A 42 4.38 9.23 1.70
C ALA A 42 5.28 7.99 1.65
N VAL A 43 4.70 6.79 1.83
CA VAL A 43 5.42 5.51 1.69
C VAL A 43 5.82 5.29 0.24
N GLU A 44 4.92 5.55 -0.72
CA GLU A 44 5.22 5.47 -2.15
C GLU A 44 6.30 6.48 -2.57
N PHE A 45 6.25 7.71 -2.06
CA PHE A 45 7.26 8.73 -2.33
C PHE A 45 8.65 8.31 -1.81
N TYR A 46 8.72 7.74 -0.61
CA TYR A 46 9.96 7.16 -0.09
C TYR A 46 10.51 6.04 -0.98
N LYS A 47 9.65 5.10 -1.43
CA LYS A 47 10.02 4.06 -2.39
C LYS A 47 10.58 4.67 -3.67
N ASP A 48 9.91 5.66 -4.24
CA ASP A 48 10.31 6.30 -5.50
C ASP A 48 11.66 7.03 -5.34
N ILE A 49 11.91 7.68 -4.19
CA ILE A 49 13.22 8.29 -3.90
C ILE A 49 14.34 7.24 -3.93
N VAL A 50 14.15 6.12 -3.22
CA VAL A 50 15.18 5.08 -3.12
C VAL A 50 15.43 4.42 -4.49
N THR A 51 14.38 4.20 -5.28
CA THR A 51 14.46 3.43 -6.53
C THR A 51 14.83 4.27 -7.76
N THR A 52 14.42 5.53 -7.81
CA THR A 52 14.56 6.39 -9.01
C THR A 52 15.32 7.69 -8.75
N GLY A 53 15.57 8.03 -7.48
CA GLY A 53 16.18 9.28 -7.06
C GLY A 53 15.17 10.39 -6.77
N ALA A 54 15.56 11.33 -5.91
CA ALA A 54 14.69 12.35 -5.34
C ALA A 54 14.05 13.28 -6.38
N ARG A 55 14.78 13.66 -7.43
CA ARG A 55 14.25 14.54 -8.49
C ARG A 55 13.15 13.87 -9.30
N HIS A 56 13.33 12.59 -9.64
CA HIS A 56 12.31 11.83 -10.37
C HIS A 56 11.08 11.60 -9.50
N ALA A 57 11.28 11.20 -8.23
CA ALA A 57 10.22 11.04 -7.26
C ALA A 57 9.41 12.35 -7.07
N LEU A 58 10.07 13.49 -6.92
CA LEU A 58 9.40 14.80 -6.84
C LEU A 58 8.54 15.06 -8.08
N SER A 59 9.10 14.91 -9.28
CA SER A 59 8.37 15.12 -10.54
C SER A 59 7.13 14.22 -10.65
N ARG A 60 7.28 12.93 -10.32
CA ARG A 60 6.20 11.93 -10.35
C ARG A 60 5.07 12.26 -9.38
N HIS A 61 5.38 12.88 -8.25
CA HIS A 61 4.42 13.25 -7.21
C HIS A 61 3.90 14.70 -7.31
N GLY A 62 4.06 15.36 -8.46
CA GLY A 62 3.54 16.72 -8.71
C GLY A 62 4.47 17.86 -8.31
N GLY A 63 5.67 17.54 -7.82
CA GLY A 63 6.68 18.50 -7.40
C GLY A 63 6.51 19.00 -5.96
N TYR A 64 7.34 19.98 -5.59
CA TYR A 64 7.40 20.50 -4.22
C TYR A 64 6.07 21.04 -3.69
N GLU A 65 5.34 21.81 -4.49
CA GLU A 65 4.10 22.45 -4.05
C GLU A 65 3.02 21.41 -3.72
N ASP A 66 3.00 20.25 -4.38
CA ASP A 66 1.98 19.22 -4.17
C ASP A 66 2.25 18.33 -2.94
N ILE A 67 3.52 18.19 -2.54
CA ILE A 67 3.91 17.31 -1.43
C ILE A 67 4.28 18.04 -0.14
N ARG A 68 4.49 19.37 -0.18
CA ARG A 68 4.93 20.11 1.01
C ARG A 68 3.85 20.22 2.09
N PRO A 69 4.27 20.28 3.36
CA PRO A 69 3.37 20.64 4.45
C PRO A 69 3.00 22.13 4.41
N HIS A 70 1.75 22.42 4.06
CA HIS A 70 1.29 23.78 3.78
C HIS A 70 1.16 24.69 5.01
N GLN A 71 1.03 24.14 6.22
CA GLN A 71 1.01 24.94 7.45
C GLN A 71 2.40 25.08 8.10
N LEU A 72 3.46 24.50 7.49
CA LEU A 72 4.83 24.79 7.89
C LEU A 72 5.36 26.02 7.13
N PRO A 73 6.19 26.86 7.80
CA PRO A 73 7.00 27.86 7.13
C PRO A 73 7.83 27.27 5.98
N ARG A 74 8.07 28.02 4.89
CA ARG A 74 8.75 27.52 3.68
C ARG A 74 10.16 26.96 3.97
N ASP A 75 10.89 27.55 4.91
CA ASP A 75 12.22 27.11 5.35
C ASP A 75 12.19 25.73 6.04
N GLN A 76 11.06 25.34 6.62
CA GLN A 76 10.86 24.02 7.25
C GLN A 76 10.16 23.03 6.30
N ALA A 77 9.31 23.54 5.39
CA ALA A 77 8.53 22.75 4.45
C ALA A 77 9.36 22.16 3.30
N GLY A 78 10.59 22.63 3.09
CA GLY A 78 11.55 22.10 2.11
C GLY A 78 12.22 20.78 2.50
N THR A 79 11.79 20.13 3.59
CA THR A 79 12.35 18.87 4.10
C THR A 79 11.30 17.76 4.14
N PHE A 80 11.74 16.51 3.98
CA PHE A 80 10.94 15.30 4.16
C PHE A 80 11.80 14.26 4.89
N LEU A 81 11.27 13.61 5.91
CA LEU A 81 11.98 12.55 6.63
C LEU A 81 11.15 11.26 6.66
N PHE A 82 11.82 10.15 6.38
CA PHE A 82 11.26 8.81 6.45
C PHE A 82 12.25 7.89 7.17
N GLU A 83 11.82 7.29 8.27
CA GLU A 83 12.59 6.27 8.98
C GLU A 83 11.79 4.96 8.97
N ILE A 84 12.43 3.87 8.60
CA ILE A 84 11.79 2.55 8.56
C ILE A 84 12.72 1.48 9.13
N SER A 85 12.15 0.57 9.92
CA SER A 85 12.80 -0.62 10.44
C SER A 85 12.04 -1.85 9.98
N VAL A 86 12.68 -2.75 9.25
CA VAL A 86 12.04 -3.94 8.66
C VAL A 86 12.83 -5.19 9.05
N LYS A 87 12.12 -6.20 9.56
CA LYS A 87 12.70 -7.53 9.81
C LYS A 87 12.48 -8.41 8.57
N LEU A 88 13.57 -8.76 7.89
CA LEU A 88 13.60 -9.68 6.75
C LEU A 88 14.43 -10.91 7.14
N LYS A 89 13.81 -12.11 7.12
CA LYS A 89 14.43 -13.34 7.63
C LYS A 89 14.95 -13.11 9.08
N GLU A 90 16.25 -13.31 9.30
CA GLU A 90 16.91 -13.14 10.59
C GLU A 90 17.59 -11.77 10.77
N GLN A 91 17.49 -10.88 9.77
CA GLN A 91 18.14 -9.58 9.78
C GLN A 91 17.13 -8.44 9.98
N ILE A 92 17.57 -7.41 10.70
CA ILE A 92 16.84 -6.16 10.89
C ILE A 92 17.53 -5.08 10.08
N TYR A 93 16.81 -4.53 9.11
CA TYR A 93 17.25 -3.43 8.27
C TYR A 93 16.64 -2.14 8.80
N ARG A 94 17.45 -1.10 8.93
CA ARG A 94 16.97 0.25 9.27
C ARG A 94 17.46 1.22 8.24
N HIS A 95 16.53 1.99 7.67
CA HIS A 95 16.86 3.08 6.77
C HIS A 95 16.22 4.36 7.28
N LYS A 96 17.06 5.36 7.54
CA LYS A 96 16.66 6.74 7.78
C LYS A 96 17.04 7.54 6.55
N LEU A 97 16.05 8.19 5.93
CA LEU A 97 16.24 9.06 4.79
C LEU A 97 15.65 10.43 5.10
N GLU A 98 16.42 11.47 4.86
CA GLU A 98 16.01 12.87 4.95
C GLU A 98 16.30 13.54 3.61
N LEU A 99 15.26 14.01 2.95
CA LEU A 99 15.34 14.81 1.74
C LEU A 99 15.29 16.29 2.13
N GLN A 100 16.24 17.06 1.64
CA GLN A 100 16.38 18.49 1.88
C GLN A 100 16.28 19.27 0.57
N GLN A 101 15.98 20.57 0.66
CA GLN A 101 15.99 21.49 -0.48
C GLN A 101 15.06 21.04 -1.61
N MET A 102 13.87 20.51 -1.27
CA MET A 102 12.88 20.00 -2.24
C MET A 102 12.41 21.04 -3.26
N ASP A 103 12.45 22.31 -2.88
CA ASP A 103 12.03 23.48 -3.67
C ASP A 103 13.11 23.98 -4.65
N THR A 104 14.35 23.54 -4.48
CA THR A 104 15.51 24.03 -5.23
C THR A 104 16.34 22.88 -5.80
N ARG A 105 17.37 22.44 -5.07
CA ARG A 105 18.24 21.32 -5.48
C ARG A 105 18.14 20.20 -4.46
N PRO A 106 17.25 19.21 -4.68
CA PRO A 106 17.09 18.04 -3.83
C PRO A 106 18.42 17.40 -3.44
N ALA A 107 18.64 17.26 -2.14
CA ALA A 107 19.81 16.61 -1.56
C ALA A 107 19.38 15.66 -0.43
N LEU A 108 19.92 14.45 -0.46
CA LEU A 108 19.59 13.40 0.48
C LEU A 108 20.63 13.30 1.59
N ARG A 109 20.18 13.17 2.83
CA ARG A 109 20.94 12.64 3.95
C ARG A 109 20.33 11.31 4.34
N GLU A 110 21.14 10.30 4.56
CA GLU A 110 20.59 8.99 4.93
C GLU A 110 21.56 8.15 5.76
N LYS A 111 20.98 7.18 6.45
CA LYS A 111 21.71 6.21 7.26
C LYS A 111 21.06 4.85 7.12
N PHE A 112 21.85 3.87 6.71
CA PHE A 112 21.44 2.49 6.52
C PHE A 112 22.19 1.56 7.46
N LEU A 113 21.44 0.81 8.26
CA LEU A 113 21.97 -0.13 9.24
C LEU A 113 21.42 -1.53 9.00
N VAL A 114 22.25 -2.53 9.26
CA VAL A 114 21.87 -3.93 9.30
C VAL A 114 22.29 -4.52 10.63
N ASN A 115 21.34 -5.02 11.42
CA ASN A 115 21.57 -5.54 12.78
C ASN A 115 22.38 -4.55 13.64
N GLU A 116 21.95 -3.27 13.66
CA GLU A 116 22.60 -2.15 14.36
C GLU A 116 23.99 -1.73 13.83
N LYS A 117 24.55 -2.43 12.84
CA LYS A 117 25.82 -2.04 12.21
C LYS A 117 25.59 -1.00 11.14
N ASP A 118 26.37 0.07 11.16
CA ASP A 118 26.37 1.13 10.14
C ASP A 118 27.00 0.60 8.84
N ILE A 119 26.18 0.44 7.79
CA ILE A 119 26.61 -0.09 6.50
C ILE A 119 26.91 1.05 5.53
N ALA A 120 26.01 2.04 5.46
CA ALA A 120 26.17 3.19 4.57
C ALA A 120 25.51 4.42 5.19
N SER A 121 26.17 5.58 5.07
CA SER A 121 25.59 6.85 5.51
C SER A 121 26.08 8.02 4.67
N ARG A 122 25.24 9.06 4.61
CA ARG A 122 25.54 10.35 4.01
C ARG A 122 24.95 11.47 4.87
N GLU A 123 25.81 12.37 5.33
CA GLU A 123 25.42 13.67 5.88
C GLU A 123 25.96 14.81 5.02
N ASN A 124 27.29 14.91 4.97
CA ASN A 124 28.04 15.77 4.05
C ASN A 124 28.98 14.93 3.18
N ASP A 125 29.71 14.02 3.83
CA ASP A 125 30.51 12.98 3.21
C ASP A 125 29.75 11.64 3.18
N ILE A 126 30.19 10.75 2.30
CA ILE A 126 29.68 9.38 2.22
C ILE A 126 30.61 8.44 2.99
N PHE A 127 30.03 7.60 3.84
CA PHE A 127 30.74 6.56 4.57
C PHE A 127 30.14 5.20 4.24
N ILE A 128 30.99 4.24 3.88
CA ILE A 128 30.61 2.84 3.68
C ILE A 128 31.40 1.98 4.67
N ASN A 129 30.71 1.21 5.51
CA ASN A 129 31.30 0.42 6.60
C ASN A 129 32.29 1.24 7.46
N GLY A 130 31.92 2.49 7.78
CA GLY A 130 32.72 3.42 8.57
C GLY A 130 33.91 4.07 7.85
N LYS A 131 34.17 3.75 6.59
CA LYS A 131 35.24 4.38 5.78
C LYS A 131 34.68 5.48 4.90
N LYS A 132 35.28 6.67 4.97
CA LYS A 132 34.95 7.77 4.04
C LYS A 132 35.29 7.35 2.62
N ILE A 133 34.33 7.51 1.71
CA ILE A 133 34.51 7.26 0.29
C ILE A 133 34.61 8.61 -0.43
N ASP A 134 35.72 8.85 -1.11
CA ASP A 134 35.96 10.06 -1.88
C ASP A 134 35.56 9.84 -3.34
N ILE A 135 34.27 9.96 -3.62
CA ILE A 135 33.70 9.85 -4.97
C ILE A 135 32.69 10.96 -5.22
N ARG A 136 32.64 11.41 -6.48
CA ARG A 136 31.58 12.31 -6.92
C ARG A 136 30.31 11.51 -7.20
N TYR A 137 29.44 11.42 -6.19
CA TYR A 137 28.14 10.79 -6.32
C TYR A 137 27.00 11.81 -6.32
N SER A 138 25.87 11.44 -6.93
CA SER A 138 24.74 12.34 -7.05
C SER A 138 24.02 12.53 -5.72
N GLN A 139 23.72 13.78 -5.37
CA GLN A 139 23.03 14.13 -4.11
C GLN A 139 21.55 13.74 -4.11
N ASP A 140 20.98 13.43 -5.28
CA ASP A 140 19.59 13.02 -5.45
C ASP A 140 19.40 11.50 -5.43
N LYS A 141 20.46 10.70 -5.52
CA LYS A 141 20.39 9.23 -5.50
C LYS A 141 20.76 8.69 -4.12
N SER A 142 20.17 7.56 -3.73
CA SER A 142 20.43 6.91 -2.44
C SER A 142 21.78 6.18 -2.43
N VAL A 143 22.53 6.25 -1.32
CA VAL A 143 23.77 5.50 -1.12
C VAL A 143 23.54 3.99 -1.03
N LEU A 144 22.30 3.52 -0.97
CA LEU A 144 21.98 2.09 -1.08
C LEU A 144 22.49 1.49 -2.41
N ASP A 145 22.54 2.30 -3.48
CA ASP A 145 23.13 1.91 -4.77
C ASP A 145 24.63 1.56 -4.68
N MET A 146 25.32 1.99 -3.61
CA MET A 146 26.75 1.70 -3.40
C MET A 146 27.00 0.41 -2.61
N VAL A 147 25.96 -0.14 -1.99
CA VAL A 147 26.04 -1.31 -1.11
C VAL A 147 25.03 -2.37 -1.55
N THR A 148 24.89 -2.54 -2.87
CA THR A 148 23.86 -3.41 -3.48
C THR A 148 23.82 -4.80 -2.86
N ASP A 149 24.97 -5.44 -2.63
CA ASP A 149 25.00 -6.81 -2.08
C ASP A 149 24.41 -6.89 -0.67
N THR A 150 24.68 -5.89 0.17
CA THR A 150 24.18 -5.85 1.56
C THR A 150 22.76 -5.27 1.64
N ALA A 151 22.42 -4.35 0.74
CA ALA A 151 21.11 -3.72 0.67
C ALA A 151 20.07 -4.51 -0.14
N ALA A 152 20.49 -5.46 -0.97
CA ALA A 152 19.63 -6.21 -1.89
C ALA A 152 18.36 -6.77 -1.23
N PRO A 153 18.41 -7.46 -0.08
CA PRO A 153 17.18 -7.97 0.54
C PRO A 153 16.19 -6.84 0.88
N PHE A 154 16.68 -5.68 1.30
CA PHE A 154 15.86 -4.51 1.62
C PHE A 154 15.32 -3.82 0.37
N THR A 155 16.16 -3.60 -0.65
CA THR A 155 15.74 -2.92 -1.89
C THR A 155 14.83 -3.80 -2.75
N GLU A 156 15.05 -5.12 -2.78
CA GLU A 156 14.12 -6.09 -3.38
C GLU A 156 12.77 -6.07 -2.67
N TRP A 157 12.76 -6.14 -1.33
CA TRP A 157 11.54 -6.00 -0.54
C TRP A 157 10.80 -4.69 -0.84
N LEU A 158 11.53 -3.57 -0.88
CA LEU A 158 10.99 -2.25 -1.18
C LEU A 158 10.43 -2.16 -2.62
N GLY A 159 11.03 -2.88 -3.57
CA GLY A 159 10.53 -3.00 -4.94
C GLY A 159 9.10 -3.55 -5.02
N TYR A 160 8.77 -4.49 -4.12
CA TYR A 160 7.44 -5.10 -3.99
C TYR A 160 6.46 -4.31 -3.09
N VAL A 161 6.85 -3.14 -2.57
CA VAL A 161 5.92 -2.26 -1.88
C VAL A 161 5.08 -1.52 -2.92
N GLN A 162 3.76 -1.71 -2.96
CA GLN A 162 2.92 -1.11 -3.99
C GLN A 162 1.64 -0.52 -3.41
N CYS A 163 1.26 0.66 -3.90
CA CYS A 163 -0.03 1.28 -3.63
C CYS A 163 -0.98 1.02 -4.79
N TYR A 164 -2.20 0.58 -4.48
CA TYR A 164 -3.25 0.27 -5.43
C TYR A 164 -4.47 1.16 -5.19
N LEU A 165 -4.86 1.88 -6.25
CA LEU A 165 -6.08 2.67 -6.33
C LEU A 165 -6.93 2.11 -7.45
N ILE A 166 -7.70 1.06 -7.13
CA ILE A 166 -8.46 0.28 -8.10
C ILE A 166 -9.47 1.19 -8.80
N ASP A 167 -9.40 1.20 -10.14
CA ASP A 167 -10.37 1.85 -11.01
C ASP A 167 -11.18 0.77 -11.73
N PRO A 168 -12.41 0.45 -11.26
CA PRO A 168 -13.18 -0.66 -11.81
C PRO A 168 -13.70 -0.37 -13.22
N ALA A 169 -13.77 0.89 -13.65
CA ALA A 169 -14.14 1.22 -15.03
C ALA A 169 -13.00 0.84 -15.98
N ARG A 170 -11.76 1.17 -15.61
CA ARG A 170 -10.58 0.79 -16.39
C ARG A 170 -10.28 -0.70 -16.33
N ALA A 171 -10.43 -1.33 -15.16
CA ALA A 171 -10.20 -2.76 -14.98
C ALA A 171 -11.17 -3.66 -15.79
N ARG A 172 -12.34 -3.14 -16.15
CA ARG A 172 -13.32 -3.83 -17.00
C ARG A 172 -12.99 -3.79 -18.48
N GLU A 173 -12.22 -2.80 -18.91
CA GLU A 173 -11.95 -2.60 -20.33
C GLU A 173 -11.03 -3.70 -20.89
N PRO A 174 -11.18 -4.07 -22.17
CA PRO A 174 -10.27 -5.00 -22.80
C PRO A 174 -8.85 -4.43 -22.87
N ASP A 175 -7.86 -5.23 -22.50
CA ASP A 175 -6.44 -4.90 -22.57
C ASP A 175 -5.71 -5.68 -23.69
N ASP A 176 -4.49 -5.26 -24.04
CA ASP A 176 -3.70 -5.86 -25.13
C ASP A 176 -3.03 -7.17 -24.69
N PHE A 177 -2.64 -8.04 -25.63
CA PHE A 177 -1.93 -9.31 -25.36
C PHE A 177 -0.57 -9.23 -24.62
N PHE A 178 -0.15 -8.04 -24.18
CA PHE A 178 1.11 -7.91 -23.45
C PHE A 178 0.96 -8.52 -22.06
N SER A 179 1.61 -9.67 -21.85
CA SER A 179 1.63 -10.33 -20.55
C SER A 179 2.30 -9.42 -19.51
N GLN A 180 1.52 -8.82 -18.63
CA GLN A 180 2.00 -8.19 -17.42
C GLN A 180 1.74 -9.10 -16.23
N GLU A 181 2.81 -9.51 -15.54
CA GLU A 181 2.74 -10.46 -14.43
C GLU A 181 2.07 -9.84 -13.18
N PHE A 182 2.11 -8.52 -13.05
CA PHE A 182 1.64 -7.78 -11.88
C PHE A 182 0.59 -6.73 -12.25
N PRO A 183 -0.43 -6.52 -11.40
CA PRO A 183 -1.36 -5.42 -11.55
C PRO A 183 -0.63 -4.07 -11.54
N ASP A 184 -1.04 -3.16 -12.41
CA ASP A 184 -0.65 -1.76 -12.31
C ASP A 184 -1.35 -1.07 -11.13
N ARG A 185 -1.00 0.19 -10.86
CA ARG A 185 -1.58 0.98 -9.75
C ARG A 185 -3.11 1.02 -9.76
N HIS A 186 -3.73 1.02 -10.94
CA HIS A 186 -5.18 1.14 -11.11
C HIS A 186 -5.86 -0.19 -11.42
N VAL A 187 -5.08 -1.26 -11.53
CA VAL A 187 -5.52 -2.59 -11.97
C VAL A 187 -6.19 -2.52 -13.35
N ALA A 188 -5.74 -1.59 -14.21
CA ALA A 188 -6.31 -1.43 -15.56
C ALA A 188 -5.92 -2.61 -16.48
N ASN A 189 -4.87 -3.35 -16.13
CA ASN A 189 -4.37 -4.53 -16.81
C ASN A 189 -4.94 -5.86 -16.21
N LEU A 190 -6.13 -5.82 -15.61
CA LEU A 190 -6.73 -6.97 -14.91
C LEU A 190 -6.83 -8.20 -15.80
N THR A 191 -7.24 -8.04 -17.06
CA THR A 191 -7.46 -9.16 -17.99
C THR A 191 -6.14 -9.86 -18.29
N SER A 192 -5.08 -9.09 -18.57
CA SER A 192 -3.72 -9.61 -18.77
C SER A 192 -3.15 -10.33 -17.55
N VAL A 193 -3.41 -9.82 -16.35
CA VAL A 193 -2.97 -10.47 -15.10
C VAL A 193 -3.67 -11.82 -14.91
N LEU A 194 -4.99 -11.87 -15.10
CA LEU A 194 -5.76 -13.11 -14.96
C LEU A 194 -5.43 -14.13 -16.07
N ASP A 195 -5.13 -13.67 -17.28
CA ASP A 195 -4.66 -14.54 -18.36
C ASP A 195 -3.29 -15.18 -18.02
N ASN A 196 -2.41 -14.46 -17.33
CA ASN A 196 -1.15 -15.03 -16.84
C ASN A 196 -1.37 -16.15 -15.81
N PHE A 197 -2.42 -16.09 -15.01
CA PHE A 197 -2.76 -17.17 -14.06
C PHE A 197 -3.22 -18.45 -14.75
N ARG A 198 -3.57 -18.45 -16.04
CA ARG A 198 -3.94 -19.67 -16.80
C ARG A 198 -2.87 -20.73 -16.84
N LYS A 199 -1.61 -20.35 -16.60
CA LYS A 199 -0.48 -21.28 -16.51
C LYS A 199 -0.51 -22.11 -15.21
N ASP A 200 -1.29 -21.68 -14.23
CA ASP A 200 -1.36 -22.25 -12.88
C ASP A 200 -2.83 -22.59 -12.54
N LYS A 201 -3.23 -23.83 -12.84
CA LYS A 201 -4.62 -24.29 -12.65
C LYS A 201 -5.05 -24.27 -11.19
N GLU A 202 -4.13 -24.52 -10.26
CA GLU A 202 -4.43 -24.50 -8.83
C GLU A 202 -4.77 -23.07 -8.40
N LYS A 203 -3.96 -22.09 -8.81
CA LYS A 203 -4.24 -20.67 -8.55
C LYS A 203 -5.57 -20.22 -9.14
N GLN A 204 -5.91 -20.67 -10.36
CA GLN A 204 -7.22 -20.33 -10.95
C GLN A 204 -8.38 -20.91 -10.16
N CYS A 205 -8.29 -22.16 -9.71
CA CYS A 205 -9.31 -22.80 -8.89
C CYS A 205 -9.51 -22.01 -7.60
N VAL A 206 -8.43 -21.68 -6.91
CA VAL A 206 -8.50 -20.91 -5.65
C VAL A 206 -9.10 -19.52 -5.89
N ILE A 207 -8.70 -18.80 -6.93
CA ILE A 207 -9.28 -17.48 -7.23
C ILE A 207 -10.77 -17.58 -7.52
N LEU A 208 -11.20 -18.63 -8.23
CA LEU A 208 -12.62 -18.88 -8.50
C LEU A 208 -13.40 -19.20 -7.21
N ASP A 209 -12.84 -20.03 -6.33
CA ASP A 209 -13.47 -20.34 -5.04
C ASP A 209 -13.60 -19.08 -4.17
N GLU A 210 -12.55 -18.25 -4.11
CA GLU A 210 -12.53 -17.02 -3.34
C GLU A 210 -13.50 -15.96 -3.89
N ILE A 211 -13.58 -15.78 -5.22
CA ILE A 211 -14.54 -14.83 -5.80
C ILE A 211 -15.98 -15.31 -5.60
N SER A 212 -16.25 -16.62 -5.68
CA SER A 212 -17.58 -17.18 -5.44
C SER A 212 -18.00 -17.06 -3.97
N ALA A 213 -17.05 -17.05 -3.02
CA ALA A 213 -17.31 -16.73 -1.62
C ALA A 213 -17.70 -15.25 -1.42
N ILE A 214 -17.01 -14.32 -2.10
CA ILE A 214 -17.30 -12.88 -2.01
C ILE A 214 -18.60 -12.52 -2.76
N VAL A 215 -18.80 -13.07 -3.95
CA VAL A 215 -19.92 -12.82 -4.85
C VAL A 215 -20.59 -14.15 -5.22
N PRO A 216 -21.56 -14.61 -4.41
CA PRO A 216 -22.28 -15.85 -4.66
C PRO A 216 -22.98 -15.82 -6.02
N GLY A 217 -22.82 -16.89 -6.80
CA GLY A 217 -23.42 -17.05 -8.11
C GLY A 217 -22.44 -17.01 -9.28
N ILE A 218 -21.21 -16.54 -9.09
CA ILE A 218 -20.14 -16.68 -10.11
C ILE A 218 -19.75 -18.16 -10.22
N GLU A 219 -19.87 -18.72 -11.43
CA GLU A 219 -19.53 -20.12 -11.73
C GLU A 219 -18.22 -20.24 -12.52
N GLU A 220 -17.92 -19.29 -13.40
CA GLU A 220 -16.69 -19.30 -14.20
C GLU A 220 -16.23 -17.87 -14.53
N ILE A 221 -14.90 -17.68 -14.55
CA ILE A 221 -14.24 -16.50 -15.09
C ILE A 221 -13.22 -16.96 -16.12
N SER A 222 -13.34 -16.46 -17.35
CA SER A 222 -12.48 -16.83 -18.46
C SER A 222 -11.95 -15.60 -19.20
N VAL A 223 -10.80 -15.76 -19.86
CA VAL A 223 -10.23 -14.72 -20.73
C VAL A 223 -10.35 -15.16 -22.18
N VAL A 224 -11.07 -14.35 -22.97
CA VAL A 224 -11.21 -14.53 -24.40
C VAL A 224 -10.18 -13.65 -25.11
N ARG A 225 -9.39 -14.24 -26.01
CA ARG A 225 -8.39 -13.55 -26.82
C ARG A 225 -8.93 -13.32 -28.24
N GLU A 226 -9.02 -12.07 -28.66
CA GLU A 226 -9.46 -11.68 -30.00
C GLU A 226 -8.24 -11.42 -30.91
N ASN A 227 -7.83 -12.41 -31.68
CA ASN A 227 -6.58 -12.36 -32.46
C ASN A 227 -6.53 -11.21 -33.50
N LEU A 228 -7.68 -10.81 -34.06
CA LEU A 228 -7.74 -9.76 -35.08
C LEU A 228 -7.53 -8.36 -34.49
N SER A 229 -8.05 -8.12 -33.28
CA SER A 229 -7.95 -6.83 -32.58
C SER A 229 -6.76 -6.76 -31.63
N ASN A 230 -6.10 -7.90 -31.37
CA ASN A 230 -5.02 -8.04 -30.39
C ASN A 230 -5.46 -7.73 -28.95
N ARG A 231 -6.75 -7.92 -28.64
CA ARG A 231 -7.35 -7.58 -27.34
C ARG A 231 -7.80 -8.82 -26.58
N MET A 232 -7.75 -8.73 -25.27
CA MET A 232 -8.31 -9.72 -24.34
C MET A 232 -9.48 -9.12 -23.60
N THR A 233 -10.53 -9.93 -23.43
CA THR A 233 -11.71 -9.54 -22.67
C THR A 233 -12.03 -10.61 -21.64
N LEU A 234 -12.39 -10.19 -20.43
CA LEU A 234 -12.93 -11.08 -19.41
C LEU A 234 -14.39 -11.44 -19.70
N THR A 235 -14.70 -12.72 -19.57
CA THR A 235 -16.07 -13.25 -19.65
C THR A 235 -16.42 -13.99 -18.38
N PHE A 236 -17.68 -13.88 -17.98
CA PHE A 236 -18.21 -14.45 -16.76
C PHE A 236 -19.38 -15.38 -17.08
N THR A 237 -19.50 -16.45 -16.30
CA THR A 237 -20.68 -17.32 -16.25
C THR A 237 -21.26 -17.25 -14.85
N GLU A 238 -22.57 -17.04 -14.75
CA GLU A 238 -23.31 -16.96 -13.48
C GLU A 238 -24.38 -18.05 -13.40
N MET A 239 -24.69 -18.48 -12.18
CA MET A 239 -25.69 -19.49 -11.90
C MET A 239 -27.03 -19.14 -12.56
N GLY A 240 -27.50 -20.04 -13.44
CA GLY A 240 -28.73 -19.87 -14.19
C GLY A 240 -28.57 -19.14 -15.53
N ILE A 241 -27.38 -18.66 -15.89
CA ILE A 241 -27.06 -18.04 -17.18
C ILE A 241 -26.12 -18.96 -17.97
N GLN A 242 -26.64 -19.61 -19.01
CA GLN A 242 -25.87 -20.59 -19.79
C GLN A 242 -24.82 -19.97 -20.73
N GLN A 243 -25.02 -18.73 -21.18
CA GLN A 243 -24.10 -18.07 -22.10
C GLN A 243 -23.15 -17.14 -21.34
N PRO A 244 -21.82 -17.29 -21.52
CA PRO A 244 -20.85 -16.36 -20.97
C PRO A 244 -21.11 -14.94 -21.48
N PHE A 245 -20.93 -13.95 -20.61
CA PHE A 245 -21.14 -12.56 -20.93
C PHE A 245 -19.91 -11.70 -20.60
N PRO A 246 -19.69 -10.58 -21.29
CA PRO A 246 -18.50 -9.77 -21.10
C PRO A 246 -18.51 -9.01 -19.77
N SER A 247 -17.32 -8.71 -19.24
CA SER A 247 -17.06 -7.92 -18.04
C SER A 247 -17.84 -6.60 -17.93
N ARG A 248 -18.20 -5.98 -19.06
CA ARG A 248 -18.96 -4.72 -19.07
C ARG A 248 -20.38 -4.85 -18.51
N LEU A 249 -20.92 -6.07 -18.44
CA LEU A 249 -22.27 -6.33 -17.91
C LEU A 249 -22.28 -6.73 -16.44
N ILE A 250 -21.11 -6.88 -15.80
CA ILE A 250 -21.02 -7.28 -14.40
C ILE A 250 -20.97 -6.07 -13.46
N SER A 251 -21.35 -6.30 -12.20
CA SER A 251 -21.35 -5.26 -11.17
C SER A 251 -19.95 -4.73 -10.87
N ASP A 252 -19.86 -3.45 -10.52
CA ASP A 252 -18.64 -2.80 -10.05
C ASP A 252 -18.00 -3.57 -8.88
N GLY A 253 -18.83 -4.06 -7.95
CA GLY A 253 -18.38 -4.82 -6.78
C GLY A 253 -17.67 -6.11 -7.17
N THR A 254 -18.16 -6.85 -8.16
CA THR A 254 -17.51 -8.08 -8.64
C THR A 254 -16.13 -7.79 -9.24
N ILE A 255 -16.01 -6.71 -10.00
CA ILE A 255 -14.71 -6.30 -10.57
C ILE A 255 -13.77 -5.85 -9.47
N TYR A 256 -14.27 -5.10 -8.48
CA TYR A 256 -13.46 -4.67 -7.34
C TYR A 256 -12.90 -5.86 -6.56
N ALA A 257 -13.76 -6.83 -6.24
CA ALA A 257 -13.35 -8.07 -5.58
C ALA A 257 -12.31 -8.83 -6.40
N LEU A 258 -12.54 -8.99 -7.71
CA LEU A 258 -11.61 -9.66 -8.60
C LEU A 258 -10.27 -8.92 -8.73
N SER A 259 -10.28 -7.58 -8.75
CA SER A 259 -9.06 -6.76 -8.73
C SER A 259 -8.27 -6.94 -7.44
N VAL A 260 -8.94 -6.98 -6.28
CA VAL A 260 -8.30 -7.27 -4.99
C VAL A 260 -7.68 -8.67 -5.01
N LEU A 261 -8.41 -9.69 -5.47
CA LEU A 261 -7.85 -11.05 -5.60
C LEU A 261 -6.64 -11.08 -6.55
N ALA A 262 -6.71 -10.42 -7.71
CA ALA A 262 -5.58 -10.34 -8.63
C ALA A 262 -4.34 -9.72 -7.97
N ILE A 263 -4.51 -8.65 -7.18
CA ILE A 263 -3.43 -8.06 -6.37
C ILE A 263 -2.86 -9.10 -5.40
N LEU A 264 -3.71 -9.74 -4.60
CA LEU A 264 -3.26 -10.65 -3.55
C LEU A 264 -2.56 -11.90 -4.10
N PHE A 265 -3.00 -12.42 -5.24
CA PHE A 265 -2.44 -13.64 -5.86
C PHE A 265 -1.27 -13.37 -6.83
N SER A 266 -1.04 -12.10 -7.21
CA SER A 266 0.17 -11.66 -7.94
C SER A 266 1.27 -11.17 -7.01
N THR A 267 0.96 -10.70 -5.80
CA THR A 267 1.96 -10.09 -4.90
C THR A 267 3.01 -11.11 -4.46
N ARG A 268 4.29 -10.74 -4.56
CA ARG A 268 5.44 -11.58 -4.20
C ARG A 268 6.26 -10.91 -3.11
N GLY A 269 5.84 -11.06 -1.86
CA GLY A 269 6.47 -10.38 -0.73
C GLY A 269 6.19 -8.87 -0.72
N GLY A 270 7.06 -8.07 -0.11
CA GLY A 270 6.86 -6.62 0.00
C GLY A 270 5.70 -6.21 0.91
N MET A 271 4.91 -5.27 0.41
CA MET A 271 3.72 -4.76 1.07
C MET A 271 2.69 -4.30 0.04
N ALA A 272 1.44 -4.72 0.19
CA ALA A 272 0.33 -4.19 -0.61
C ALA A 272 -0.42 -3.13 0.21
N MET A 273 -0.54 -1.92 -0.34
CA MET A 273 -1.38 -0.86 0.22
C MET A 273 -2.59 -0.69 -0.70
N ILE A 274 -3.80 -0.95 -0.22
CA ILE A 274 -5.02 -0.93 -1.05
C ILE A 274 -5.96 0.15 -0.52
N GLU A 275 -6.32 1.10 -1.39
CA GLU A 275 -7.25 2.17 -1.03
C GLU A 275 -8.71 1.72 -1.20
N GLU A 276 -9.48 1.82 -0.12
CA GLU A 276 -10.92 1.52 -0.06
C GLU A 276 -11.32 0.20 -0.76
N PRO A 277 -10.75 -0.96 -0.35
CA PRO A 277 -11.00 -2.26 -0.98
C PRO A 277 -12.49 -2.69 -0.95
N GLU A 278 -13.31 -2.08 -0.10
CA GLU A 278 -14.73 -2.39 0.05
C GLU A 278 -15.68 -1.75 -0.97
N ARG A 279 -15.19 -0.89 -1.87
CA ARG A 279 -16.08 -0.10 -2.74
C ARG A 279 -17.01 -1.00 -3.57
N GLY A 280 -18.31 -0.77 -3.44
CA GLY A 280 -19.34 -1.54 -4.15
C GLY A 280 -19.64 -2.92 -3.56
N LEU A 281 -19.03 -3.28 -2.42
CA LEU A 281 -19.26 -4.55 -1.74
C LEU A 281 -20.29 -4.43 -0.61
N ASN A 282 -21.11 -5.46 -0.48
CA ASN A 282 -22.04 -5.59 0.64
C ASN A 282 -21.31 -6.06 1.93
N PRO A 283 -21.93 -5.98 3.12
CA PRO A 283 -21.28 -6.35 4.36
C PRO A 283 -20.78 -7.80 4.45
N MET A 284 -21.46 -8.77 3.82
CA MET A 284 -21.03 -10.17 3.81
C MET A 284 -19.81 -10.37 2.92
N ALA A 285 -19.78 -9.72 1.76
CA ALA A 285 -18.62 -9.70 0.87
C ALA A 285 -17.38 -9.10 1.56
N ILE A 286 -17.56 -8.02 2.34
CA ILE A 286 -16.47 -7.43 3.14
C ILE A 286 -15.95 -8.42 4.20
N GLN A 287 -16.84 -9.22 4.81
CA GLN A 287 -16.43 -10.23 5.79
C GLN A 287 -15.51 -11.29 5.16
N GLU A 288 -15.86 -11.82 4.00
CA GLU A 288 -14.99 -12.75 3.28
C GLU A 288 -13.68 -12.09 2.85
N MET A 289 -13.74 -10.84 2.38
CA MET A 289 -12.54 -10.10 2.01
C MET A 289 -11.58 -9.89 3.20
N VAL A 290 -12.09 -9.60 4.41
CA VAL A 290 -11.28 -9.49 5.63
C VAL A 290 -10.62 -10.84 5.97
N ARG A 291 -11.34 -11.97 5.81
CA ARG A 291 -10.74 -13.31 5.99
C ARG A 291 -9.55 -13.49 5.06
N ILE A 292 -9.74 -13.22 3.77
CA ILE A 292 -8.69 -13.40 2.74
C ILE A 292 -7.50 -12.48 3.02
N PHE A 293 -7.73 -11.21 3.41
CA PHE A 293 -6.63 -10.31 3.79
C PHE A 293 -5.82 -10.83 4.97
N ARG A 294 -6.47 -11.37 6.01
CA ARG A 294 -5.75 -11.96 7.15
C ARG A 294 -4.91 -13.14 6.72
N GLU A 295 -5.48 -14.04 5.92
CA GLU A 295 -4.80 -15.23 5.43
C GLU A 295 -3.59 -14.88 4.54
N LYS A 296 -3.76 -13.92 3.63
CA LYS A 296 -2.67 -13.43 2.77
C LYS A 296 -1.63 -12.59 3.50
N SER A 297 -1.97 -12.04 4.66
CA SER A 297 -1.02 -11.23 5.45
C SER A 297 0.14 -12.04 6.03
N ASP A 298 0.02 -13.37 6.06
CA ASP A 298 1.11 -14.27 6.47
C ASP A 298 2.27 -14.26 5.44
N ASP A 299 1.96 -14.01 4.17
CA ASP A 299 2.94 -13.99 3.07
C ASP A 299 3.63 -12.62 2.91
N PHE A 300 2.87 -11.53 3.03
CA PHE A 300 3.34 -10.16 2.87
C PHE A 300 2.48 -9.18 3.67
N GLN A 301 3.00 -7.97 3.92
CA GLN A 301 2.26 -7.00 4.73
C GLN A 301 1.14 -6.34 3.91
N ILE A 302 -0.05 -6.19 4.48
CA ILE A 302 -1.22 -5.61 3.82
C ILE A 302 -1.71 -4.43 4.64
N PHE A 303 -1.66 -3.25 4.03
CA PHE A 303 -2.29 -2.05 4.58
C PHE A 303 -3.52 -1.72 3.75
N ILE A 304 -4.63 -1.48 4.42
CA ILE A 304 -5.82 -0.96 3.76
C ILE A 304 -6.18 0.38 4.37
N ASN A 305 -6.68 1.29 3.56
CA ASN A 305 -7.41 2.44 4.08
C ASN A 305 -8.89 2.25 3.82
N THR A 306 -9.73 2.76 4.71
CA THR A 306 -11.18 2.51 4.63
C THR A 306 -11.96 3.63 5.29
N HIS A 307 -13.19 3.80 4.81
CA HIS A 307 -14.24 4.61 5.42
C HIS A 307 -15.40 3.76 5.95
N SER A 308 -15.35 2.45 5.72
CA SER A 308 -16.45 1.53 5.99
C SER A 308 -16.52 1.12 7.45
N GLU A 309 -17.67 1.42 8.05
CA GLU A 309 -18.03 0.91 9.37
C GLU A 309 -17.99 -0.62 9.45
N THR A 310 -18.29 -1.32 8.36
CA THR A 310 -18.25 -2.78 8.32
C THR A 310 -16.81 -3.29 8.44
N PHE A 311 -15.85 -2.66 7.75
CA PHE A 311 -14.45 -2.99 7.90
C PHE A 311 -13.96 -2.78 9.33
N VAL A 312 -14.32 -1.63 9.92
CA VAL A 312 -13.97 -1.30 11.30
C VAL A 312 -14.58 -2.29 12.30
N ARG A 313 -15.84 -2.71 12.08
CA ARG A 313 -16.52 -3.73 12.90
C ARG A 313 -15.80 -5.08 12.86
N LEU A 314 -15.26 -5.46 11.71
CA LEU A 314 -14.61 -6.75 11.47
C LEU A 314 -13.09 -6.75 11.80
N ALA A 315 -12.50 -5.57 12.03
CA ALA A 315 -11.12 -5.43 12.43
C ALA A 315 -10.89 -5.92 13.87
N GLN A 316 -9.64 -6.27 14.18
CA GLN A 316 -9.23 -6.46 15.58
C GLN A 316 -8.59 -5.16 16.09
N PRO A 317 -8.65 -4.87 17.40
CA PRO A 317 -8.09 -3.63 17.96
C PRO A 317 -6.60 -3.44 17.63
N GLY A 318 -5.83 -4.53 17.56
CA GLY A 318 -4.41 -4.51 17.20
C GLY A 318 -4.14 -4.14 15.75
N ASP A 319 -5.09 -4.42 14.85
CA ASP A 319 -4.99 -4.15 13.41
C ASP A 319 -5.48 -2.75 13.05
N LEU A 320 -6.29 -2.13 13.93
CA LEU A 320 -7.00 -0.90 13.64
C LEU A 320 -6.18 0.34 14.03
N PHE A 321 -5.94 1.19 13.03
CA PHE A 321 -5.29 2.49 13.15
C PHE A 321 -6.30 3.59 12.82
N MET A 322 -6.64 4.41 13.82
CA MET A 322 -7.51 5.56 13.63
C MET A 322 -6.71 6.74 13.11
N VAL A 323 -7.20 7.33 12.02
CA VAL A 323 -6.59 8.47 11.32
C VAL A 323 -7.46 9.70 11.48
N ASP A 324 -6.93 10.69 12.16
CA ASP A 324 -7.58 11.98 12.43
C ASP A 324 -6.76 13.13 11.84
N LYS A 325 -7.36 14.32 11.76
CA LYS A 325 -6.69 15.55 11.31
C LYS A 325 -6.98 16.75 12.22
N PRO A 326 -6.65 16.67 13.52
CA PRO A 326 -6.79 17.82 14.41
C PRO A 326 -5.96 19.00 13.90
N GLU A 327 -6.57 20.19 13.87
CA GLU A 327 -5.91 21.43 13.44
C GLU A 327 -5.24 21.35 12.06
N GLY A 328 -5.74 20.48 11.17
CA GLY A 328 -5.21 20.28 9.83
C GLY A 328 -3.98 19.37 9.74
N ARG A 329 -3.57 18.72 10.83
CA ARG A 329 -2.39 17.83 10.90
C ARG A 329 -2.81 16.38 11.07
N THR A 330 -2.35 15.50 10.19
CA THR A 330 -2.68 14.08 10.26
C THR A 330 -2.05 13.43 11.47
N LEU A 331 -2.87 12.68 12.21
CA LEU A 331 -2.51 11.90 13.36
C LEU A 331 -3.00 10.46 13.16
N ILE A 332 -2.15 9.49 13.45
CA ILE A 332 -2.47 8.07 13.35
C ILE A 332 -2.24 7.42 14.71
N ARG A 333 -3.22 6.68 15.22
CA ARG A 333 -3.14 5.96 16.50
C ARG A 333 -3.64 4.54 16.35
N ASN A 334 -2.84 3.57 16.79
CA ASN A 334 -3.32 2.20 16.93
C ASN A 334 -4.31 2.10 18.10
N VAL A 335 -5.45 1.46 17.89
CA VAL A 335 -6.53 1.36 18.88
C VAL A 335 -6.08 0.58 20.12
N TRP A 336 -5.47 -0.59 19.93
CA TRP A 336 -4.99 -1.42 21.04
C TRP A 336 -3.94 -0.71 21.89
N HIS A 337 -2.93 -0.09 21.28
CA HIS A 337 -1.85 0.58 22.02
C HIS A 337 -2.33 1.85 22.73
N HIS A 338 -3.29 2.57 22.16
CA HIS A 338 -3.77 3.82 22.76
C HIS A 338 -4.85 3.60 23.84
N TYR A 339 -5.64 2.52 23.72
CA TYR A 339 -6.70 2.15 24.66
C TYR A 339 -6.54 0.71 25.19
N PRO A 340 -5.41 0.35 25.84
CA PRO A 340 -5.10 -1.04 26.19
C PRO A 340 -5.99 -1.62 27.28
N ASN A 341 -6.58 -0.77 28.13
CA ASN A 341 -7.40 -1.19 29.27
C ASN A 341 -8.90 -1.24 28.95
N TYR A 342 -9.30 -0.99 27.69
CA TYR A 342 -10.70 -1.00 27.33
C TYR A 342 -11.23 -2.42 27.18
N ASN A 343 -12.45 -2.67 27.65
CA ASN A 343 -13.11 -3.96 27.44
C ASN A 343 -13.83 -4.00 26.09
N TYR A 344 -13.10 -4.42 25.05
CA TYR A 344 -13.61 -4.56 23.69
C TYR A 344 -14.73 -5.61 23.52
N SER A 345 -15.09 -6.36 24.56
CA SER A 345 -16.23 -7.29 24.52
C SER A 345 -17.59 -6.58 24.74
N GLN A 346 -17.59 -5.33 25.21
CA GLN A 346 -18.82 -4.62 25.60
C GLN A 346 -19.45 -3.81 24.45
N MET A 347 -18.67 -3.47 23.44
CA MET A 347 -19.12 -2.64 22.33
C MET A 347 -18.29 -2.92 21.08
N ASP A 348 -18.96 -3.03 19.93
CA ASP A 348 -18.30 -3.20 18.65
C ASP A 348 -17.44 -1.98 18.30
N LEU A 349 -16.29 -2.22 17.67
CA LEU A 349 -15.33 -1.17 17.30
C LEU A 349 -15.94 -0.06 16.44
N ASN A 350 -16.88 -0.39 15.54
CA ASN A 350 -17.55 0.62 14.72
C ASN A 350 -18.44 1.55 15.56
N ARG A 351 -19.16 1.02 16.56
CA ARG A 351 -19.97 1.86 17.46
C ARG A 351 -19.09 2.76 18.31
N MET A 352 -17.96 2.25 18.77
CA MET A 352 -16.97 3.05 19.49
C MET A 352 -16.43 4.18 18.60
N TRP A 353 -16.10 3.89 17.34
CA TRP A 353 -15.70 4.92 16.38
C TRP A 353 -16.80 5.95 16.11
N LEU A 354 -18.06 5.52 15.89
CA LEU A 354 -19.21 6.41 15.67
C LEU A 354 -19.59 7.26 16.88
N SER A 355 -19.24 6.83 18.08
CA SER A 355 -19.33 7.67 19.28
C SER A 355 -18.18 8.66 19.43
N ASN A 356 -17.29 8.72 18.43
CA ASN A 356 -16.02 9.47 18.40
C ASN A 356 -15.08 9.10 19.57
N MET A 357 -15.24 7.90 20.15
CA MET A 357 -14.48 7.46 21.32
C MET A 357 -12.99 7.31 21.02
N PHE A 358 -12.64 6.88 19.81
CA PHE A 358 -11.25 6.73 19.41
C PHE A 358 -10.64 8.01 18.80
N GLY A 359 -11.44 9.05 18.55
CA GLY A 359 -11.13 10.12 17.60
C GLY A 359 -11.27 9.65 16.15
N GLY A 360 -10.63 10.34 15.21
CA GLY A 360 -10.64 9.98 13.78
C GLY A 360 -11.77 10.62 12.96
N GLY A 361 -12.62 11.41 13.61
CA GLY A 361 -13.82 12.01 13.02
C GLY A 361 -14.92 10.98 12.75
N LEU A 362 -16.15 11.46 12.58
CA LEU A 362 -17.26 10.61 12.15
C LEU A 362 -17.14 10.33 10.64
N PRO A 363 -17.43 9.11 10.17
CA PRO A 363 -17.62 8.86 8.74
C PRO A 363 -18.90 9.59 8.32
N TRP A 364 -18.76 10.77 7.69
CA TRP A 364 -19.85 11.51 7.06
C TRP A 364 -19.88 11.29 5.55
#